data_AF-A0A2P5NEG9-F1
#
_entry.id   AF-A0A2P5NEG9-F1
#
_cell.length_a   1.000
_cell.length_b   1.000
_cell.length_c   1.000
_cell.angle_alpha   90.00
_cell.angle_beta   90.00
_cell.angle_gamma   90.00
#
_symmetry.space_group_name_H-M   'P 1'
#
loop_
_entity.id
_entity.type
_entity.pdbx_description
1 polymer ?
#
loop_
_entity_poly.entity_id
_entity_poly.type
_entity_poly.pdbx_seq_one_letter_code
_entity_poly.pdbx_strand_id
1 'polypeptide(L)'
;MAKAIKITNEQVDFLWNGTDKQGKKTAGIISAKSEAIARAELRKTGVRVIKVKPKPKPLFGNRTQKITSAEIAVFARQLATMLQAGVPLVQSFDIIGKGHDNASMSTMLLAIKADIEGGDTLAQALAKRPLYFDDLFCNLVDAGEQSGVLEGLLDKIATYKEKTESIKKKVKKALTYPIAVLVVAFVVTAILLVFVVPVFEDLFKGFGADLPAFTKMVIAMSRWLQEWWWVVVGVIGAVGYSFVYFKKRSRPFNHFLDRTLLKIPVVGMITEKSAIARFARTLSTMSTAGVPLVEALVSVAGACGNILFYDGVMKMRDDVSTGQQLQFSMIQTGLFPNMVVQMVAIGEESGSIDAMLDKVADFYEEEVDNLVDNLSSLMEPMIMAVLGVLVGGLIVAMYLPIFKLGAAVG
;
A
#
# COMPACT_ATOMS: atom_id res chain seq x y z
N MET A 1 -44.16 -16.75 -36.81
CA MET A 1 -42.72 -16.48 -36.60
C MET A 1 -42.35 -16.87 -35.18
N ALA A 2 -41.58 -17.95 -35.03
CA ALA A 2 -41.15 -18.50 -33.74
C ALA A 2 -40.03 -17.64 -33.13
N LYS A 3 -40.16 -17.28 -31.86
CA LYS A 3 -39.15 -16.54 -31.10
C LYS A 3 -38.14 -17.54 -30.54
N ALA A 4 -36.93 -17.57 -31.11
CA ALA A 4 -35.86 -18.45 -30.67
C ALA A 4 -35.48 -18.12 -29.21
N ILE A 5 -35.68 -19.09 -28.32
CA ILE A 5 -35.22 -19.04 -26.93
C ILE A 5 -33.71 -19.32 -26.97
N LYS A 6 -32.90 -18.29 -26.72
CA LYS A 6 -31.46 -18.43 -26.47
C LYS A 6 -31.29 -19.17 -25.15
N ILE A 7 -30.90 -20.44 -25.19
CA ILE A 7 -30.56 -21.22 -23.99
C ILE A 7 -29.15 -20.78 -23.56
N THR A 8 -29.06 -19.77 -22.69
CA THR A 8 -27.82 -19.47 -21.96
C THR A 8 -27.60 -20.56 -20.91
N ASN A 9 -26.46 -21.25 -21.00
CA ASN A 9 -26.07 -22.35 -20.12
C ASN A 9 -25.54 -21.88 -18.75
N GLU A 10 -25.83 -20.64 -18.36
CA GLU A 10 -25.38 -20.04 -17.11
C GLU A 10 -26.17 -20.60 -15.93
N GLN A 11 -25.46 -21.14 -14.93
CA GLN A 11 -26.07 -21.49 -13.66
C GLN A 11 -26.40 -20.20 -12.89
N VAL A 12 -27.61 -20.11 -12.35
CA VAL A 12 -28.07 -18.96 -11.56
C VAL A 12 -28.21 -19.40 -10.11
N ASP A 13 -27.73 -18.58 -9.18
CA ASP A 13 -27.91 -18.81 -7.75
C ASP A 13 -29.36 -18.52 -7.32
N PHE A 14 -29.97 -19.50 -6.66
CA PHE A 14 -31.29 -19.38 -6.04
C PHE A 14 -31.17 -19.42 -4.52
N LEU A 15 -31.82 -18.48 -3.84
CA LEU A 15 -32.05 -18.53 -2.41
C LEU A 15 -33.26 -19.42 -2.15
N TRP A 16 -33.11 -20.42 -1.30
CA TRP A 16 -34.17 -21.34 -0.94
C TRP A 16 -34.36 -21.43 0.58
N ASN A 17 -35.62 -21.55 0.98
CA ASN A 17 -36.02 -21.89 2.34
C ASN A 17 -36.93 -23.12 2.28
N GLY A 18 -36.70 -24.08 3.16
CA GLY A 18 -37.43 -25.33 3.21
C GLY A 18 -37.40 -25.96 4.60
N THR A 19 -37.90 -27.19 4.67
CA THR A 19 -37.81 -28.03 5.87
C THR A 19 -37.17 -29.35 5.51
N ASP A 20 -36.21 -29.82 6.31
CA ASP A 20 -35.64 -31.16 6.16
C ASP A 20 -36.69 -32.24 6.56
N LYS A 21 -36.41 -33.52 6.26
CA LYS A 21 -37.19 -34.70 6.68
C LYS A 21 -37.58 -34.70 8.16
N GLN A 22 -36.80 -34.09 9.05
CA GLN A 22 -37.07 -33.95 10.49
C GLN A 22 -37.94 -32.74 10.83
N GLY A 23 -38.45 -31.99 9.84
CA GLY A 23 -39.28 -30.81 10.04
C GLY A 23 -38.51 -29.54 10.44
N LYS A 24 -37.17 -29.60 10.55
CA LYS A 24 -36.33 -28.45 10.86
C LYS A 24 -36.26 -27.50 9.66
N LYS A 25 -36.53 -26.22 9.90
CA LYS A 25 -36.40 -25.17 8.87
C LYS A 25 -34.93 -25.02 8.48
N THR A 26 -34.65 -25.16 7.19
CA THR A 26 -33.32 -25.00 6.60
C THR A 26 -33.40 -23.98 5.47
N ALA A 27 -32.32 -23.22 5.30
CA ALA A 27 -32.19 -22.20 4.26
C ALA A 27 -30.79 -22.28 3.67
N GLY A 28 -30.67 -21.95 2.39
CA GLY A 28 -29.39 -22.01 1.71
C GLY A 28 -29.42 -21.38 0.32
N ILE A 29 -28.29 -21.50 -0.36
CA ILE A 29 -28.13 -21.10 -1.77
C ILE A 29 -27.94 -22.38 -2.58
N ILE A 30 -28.61 -22.47 -3.73
CA ILE A 30 -28.39 -23.55 -4.71
C ILE A 30 -28.21 -22.94 -6.10
N SER A 31 -27.17 -23.34 -6.81
CA SER A 31 -26.92 -22.90 -8.18
C SER A 31 -27.58 -23.88 -9.15
N ALA A 32 -28.50 -23.41 -9.99
CA ALA A 32 -29.21 -24.25 -10.94
C ALA A 32 -29.50 -23.51 -12.25
N LYS A 33 -29.80 -24.25 -13.32
CA LYS A 33 -30.16 -23.63 -14.62
C LYS A 33 -31.57 -23.03 -14.63
N SER A 34 -32.44 -23.46 -13.72
CA SER A 34 -33.80 -22.92 -13.57
C SER A 34 -34.34 -23.19 -12.17
N GLU A 35 -35.36 -22.42 -11.77
CA GLU A 35 -36.05 -22.63 -10.48
C GLU A 35 -36.63 -24.05 -10.38
N ALA A 36 -37.11 -24.61 -11.50
CA ALA A 36 -37.65 -25.97 -11.55
C ALA A 36 -36.56 -27.01 -11.25
N ILE A 37 -35.34 -26.82 -11.78
CA ILE A 37 -34.19 -27.71 -11.53
C ILE A 37 -33.72 -27.56 -10.07
N ALA A 38 -33.59 -26.34 -9.57
CA ALA A 38 -33.26 -26.08 -8.15
C ALA A 38 -34.24 -26.80 -7.20
N ARG A 39 -35.54 -26.69 -7.46
CA ARG A 39 -36.58 -27.37 -6.66
C ARG A 39 -36.51 -28.89 -6.75
N ALA A 40 -36.22 -29.42 -7.93
CA ALA A 40 -36.07 -30.86 -8.12
C ALA A 40 -34.85 -31.42 -7.37
N GLU A 41 -33.74 -30.69 -7.40
CA GLU A 41 -32.50 -31.08 -6.73
C GLU A 41 -32.60 -30.99 -5.20
N LEU A 42 -33.24 -29.94 -4.68
CA LEU A 42 -33.55 -29.83 -3.25
C LEU A 42 -34.50 -30.92 -2.74
N ARG A 43 -35.44 -31.38 -3.58
CA ARG A 43 -36.30 -32.53 -3.24
C ARG A 43 -35.50 -33.83 -3.19
N LYS A 44 -34.52 -34.02 -4.09
CA LYS A 44 -33.64 -35.20 -4.08
C LYS A 44 -32.79 -35.26 -2.81
N THR A 45 -32.35 -34.12 -2.29
CA THR A 45 -31.61 -34.03 -1.01
C THR A 45 -32.51 -34.10 0.23
N GLY A 46 -33.81 -34.33 0.06
CA GLY A 46 -34.74 -34.54 1.18
C GLY A 46 -35.29 -33.27 1.80
N VAL A 47 -35.12 -32.11 1.14
CA VAL A 47 -35.65 -30.83 1.59
C VAL A 47 -37.01 -30.58 0.95
N ARG A 48 -38.04 -30.39 1.79
CA ARG A 48 -39.35 -29.87 1.33
C ARG A 48 -39.26 -28.35 1.19
N VAL A 49 -39.20 -27.91 -0.06
CA VAL A 49 -38.97 -26.51 -0.41
C VAL A 49 -40.24 -25.66 -0.21
N ILE A 50 -40.15 -24.63 0.63
CA ILE A 50 -41.24 -23.67 0.90
C ILE A 50 -41.15 -22.50 -0.08
N LYS A 51 -39.95 -22.00 -0.35
CA LYS A 51 -39.73 -20.82 -1.19
C LYS A 51 -38.41 -20.97 -1.92
N VAL A 52 -38.41 -20.77 -3.23
CA VAL A 52 -37.21 -20.58 -4.05
C VAL A 52 -37.36 -19.25 -4.74
N LYS A 53 -36.35 -18.41 -4.67
CA LYS A 53 -36.29 -17.16 -5.42
C LYS A 53 -34.91 -17.00 -6.05
N PRO A 54 -34.82 -16.47 -7.28
CA PRO A 54 -33.53 -16.09 -7.82
C PRO A 54 -32.87 -15.10 -6.87
N LYS A 55 -31.59 -15.32 -6.55
CA LYS A 55 -30.83 -14.39 -5.71
C LYS A 55 -30.84 -13.04 -6.42
N PRO A 56 -31.38 -11.97 -5.79
CA PRO A 56 -31.46 -10.68 -6.45
C PRO A 56 -30.05 -10.24 -6.83
N LYS A 57 -29.84 -9.96 -8.13
CA LYS A 57 -28.59 -9.35 -8.58
C LYS A 57 -28.46 -8.00 -7.86
N PRO A 58 -27.38 -7.72 -7.14
CA PRO A 58 -27.24 -6.46 -6.44
C PRO A 58 -27.30 -5.30 -7.46
N LEU A 59 -28.17 -4.32 -7.19
CA LEU A 59 -28.44 -3.15 -8.05
C LEU A 59 -27.19 -2.27 -8.27
N PHE A 60 -26.26 -2.33 -7.32
CA PHE A 60 -24.87 -1.94 -7.52
C PHE A 60 -24.10 -3.23 -7.72
N GLY A 61 -23.50 -3.43 -8.91
CA GLY A 61 -22.75 -4.63 -9.24
C GLY A 61 -21.78 -5.01 -8.12
N ASN A 62 -21.48 -6.32 -7.97
CA ASN A 62 -20.54 -6.83 -6.97
C ASN A 62 -19.37 -5.85 -6.87
N ARG A 63 -19.27 -5.15 -5.74
CA ARG A 63 -18.16 -4.23 -5.50
C ARG A 63 -16.92 -5.11 -5.54
N THR A 64 -16.20 -5.08 -6.66
CA THR A 64 -14.95 -5.80 -6.83
C THR A 64 -14.06 -5.36 -5.70
N GLN A 65 -13.93 -6.21 -4.69
CA GLN A 65 -13.09 -5.93 -3.54
C GLN A 65 -11.67 -5.79 -4.06
N LYS A 66 -11.04 -4.65 -3.79
CA LYS A 66 -9.69 -4.40 -4.27
C LYS A 66 -8.73 -5.36 -3.57
N ILE A 67 -7.95 -6.12 -4.34
CA ILE A 67 -6.88 -6.95 -3.80
C ILE A 67 -5.77 -6.02 -3.29
N THR A 68 -5.34 -6.25 -2.07
CA THR A 68 -4.32 -5.49 -1.35
C THR A 68 -2.96 -6.20 -1.41
N SER A 69 -1.88 -5.44 -1.29
CA SER A 69 -0.53 -6.01 -1.25
C SER A 69 -0.28 -6.89 -0.02
N ALA A 70 -1.00 -6.64 1.08
CA ALA A 70 -0.98 -7.50 2.27
C ALA A 70 -1.62 -8.88 2.01
N GLU A 71 -2.71 -8.95 1.25
CA GLU A 71 -3.32 -10.24 0.86
C GLU A 71 -2.37 -11.04 -0.05
N ILE A 72 -1.63 -10.37 -0.95
CA ILE A 72 -0.60 -11.03 -1.78
C ILE A 72 0.54 -11.59 -0.91
N ALA A 73 0.98 -10.86 0.12
CA ALA A 73 2.01 -11.34 1.05
C ALA A 73 1.54 -12.59 1.83
N VAL A 74 0.31 -12.56 2.34
CA VAL A 74 -0.30 -13.71 3.05
C VAL A 74 -0.44 -14.91 2.11
N PHE A 75 -0.90 -14.68 0.88
CA PHE A 75 -0.97 -15.72 -0.14
C PHE A 75 0.39 -16.35 -0.42
N ALA A 76 1.44 -15.54 -0.61
CA ALA A 76 2.79 -16.04 -0.85
C ALA A 76 3.28 -16.93 0.30
N ARG A 77 3.05 -16.52 1.55
CA ARG A 77 3.38 -17.32 2.74
C ARG A 77 2.58 -18.61 2.80
N GLN A 78 1.27 -18.56 2.58
CA GLN A 78 0.41 -19.75 2.58
C GLN A 78 0.83 -20.75 1.49
N LEU A 79 1.13 -20.25 0.29
CA LEU A 79 1.59 -21.10 -0.82
C LEU A 79 2.93 -21.76 -0.47
N ALA A 80 3.89 -21.01 0.06
CA ALA A 80 5.18 -21.54 0.48
C ALA A 80 5.02 -22.65 1.53
N THR A 81 4.23 -22.40 2.58
CA THR A 81 3.98 -23.38 3.66
C THR A 81 3.28 -24.64 3.15
N MET A 82 2.30 -24.51 2.25
CA MET A 82 1.58 -25.65 1.70
C MET A 82 2.48 -26.52 0.82
N LEU A 83 3.32 -25.90 -0.02
CA LEU A 83 4.26 -26.64 -0.85
C LEU A 83 5.35 -27.32 -0.02
N GLN A 84 5.91 -26.64 1.00
CA GLN A 84 6.84 -27.25 1.96
C GLN A 84 6.23 -28.44 2.72
N ALA A 85 4.91 -28.43 2.94
CA ALA A 85 4.18 -29.55 3.52
C ALA A 85 3.89 -30.69 2.51
N GLY A 86 4.38 -30.58 1.28
CA GLY A 86 4.20 -31.56 0.21
C GLY A 86 2.83 -31.50 -0.46
N VAL A 87 2.04 -30.45 -0.25
CA VAL A 87 0.73 -30.31 -0.90
C VAL A 87 0.93 -29.91 -2.37
N PRO A 88 0.35 -30.64 -3.34
CA PRO A 88 0.48 -30.30 -4.76
C PRO A 88 0.04 -28.87 -5.09
N LEU A 89 0.75 -28.21 -6.02
CA LEU A 89 0.54 -26.81 -6.38
C LEU A 89 -0.93 -26.46 -6.70
N VAL A 90 -1.55 -27.23 -7.59
CA VAL A 90 -2.96 -27.04 -7.98
C VAL A 90 -3.92 -27.16 -6.78
N GLN A 91 -3.64 -28.07 -5.85
CA GLN A 91 -4.44 -28.27 -4.64
C GLN A 91 -4.26 -27.09 -3.67
N SER A 92 -3.03 -26.60 -3.51
CA SER A 92 -2.73 -25.40 -2.71
C SER A 92 -3.52 -24.18 -3.20
N PHE A 93 -3.56 -23.94 -4.52
CA PHE A 93 -4.38 -22.87 -5.10
C PHE A 93 -5.88 -23.06 -4.89
N ASP A 94 -6.38 -24.31 -4.96
CA ASP A 94 -7.80 -24.62 -4.70
C ASP A 94 -8.19 -24.33 -3.24
N ILE A 95 -7.35 -24.75 -2.28
CA ILE A 95 -7.58 -24.56 -0.85
C ILE A 95 -7.53 -23.06 -0.50
N ILE A 96 -6.46 -22.36 -0.92
CA ILE A 96 -6.30 -20.94 -0.61
C ILE A 96 -7.38 -20.12 -1.33
N GLY A 97 -7.66 -20.43 -2.60
CA GLY A 97 -8.67 -19.73 -3.40
C GLY A 97 -10.07 -19.85 -2.83
N LYS A 98 -10.49 -21.05 -2.39
CA LYS A 98 -11.83 -21.25 -1.78
C LYS A 98 -11.94 -20.71 -0.36
N GLY A 99 -10.83 -20.67 0.37
CA GLY A 99 -10.77 -20.19 1.75
C GLY A 99 -10.61 -18.67 1.91
N HIS A 100 -10.42 -17.92 0.83
CA HIS A 100 -10.11 -16.49 0.91
C HIS A 100 -11.38 -15.61 1.08
N ASP A 101 -11.38 -14.72 2.07
CA ASP A 101 -12.52 -13.83 2.37
C ASP A 101 -12.84 -12.83 1.25
N ASN A 102 -11.80 -12.37 0.53
CA ASN A 102 -11.94 -11.47 -0.61
C ASN A 102 -12.30 -12.24 -1.89
N ALA A 103 -13.52 -11.99 -2.40
CA ALA A 103 -14.04 -12.67 -3.59
C ALA A 103 -13.21 -12.41 -4.85
N SER A 104 -12.60 -11.23 -4.99
CA SER A 104 -11.74 -10.92 -6.14
C SER A 104 -10.44 -11.71 -6.09
N MET A 105 -9.86 -11.88 -4.90
CA MET A 105 -8.67 -12.70 -4.69
C MET A 105 -8.97 -14.17 -4.98
N SER A 106 -10.09 -14.68 -4.46
CA SER A 106 -10.58 -16.03 -4.74
C SER A 106 -10.71 -16.29 -6.24
N THR A 107 -11.37 -15.37 -6.96
CA THR A 107 -11.54 -15.46 -8.42
C THR A 107 -10.19 -15.46 -9.15
N MET A 108 -9.26 -14.60 -8.76
CA MET A 108 -7.92 -14.54 -9.36
C MET A 108 -7.14 -15.84 -9.12
N LEU A 109 -7.15 -16.38 -7.90
CA LEU A 109 -6.44 -17.61 -7.55
C LEU A 109 -7.01 -18.82 -8.29
N LEU A 110 -8.34 -18.93 -8.39
CA LEU A 110 -8.98 -19.99 -9.17
C LEU A 110 -8.72 -19.84 -10.67
N ALA A 111 -8.58 -18.61 -11.18
CA ALA A 111 -8.16 -18.39 -12.56
C ALA A 111 -6.68 -18.75 -12.79
N ILE A 112 -5.79 -18.51 -11.82
CA ILE A 112 -4.39 -18.97 -11.88
C ILE A 112 -4.35 -20.50 -11.87
N LYS A 113 -5.11 -21.13 -10.98
CA LYS A 113 -5.26 -22.60 -10.95
C LYS A 113 -5.66 -23.16 -12.31
N ALA A 114 -6.66 -22.57 -12.95
CA ALA A 114 -7.15 -23.02 -14.25
C ALA A 114 -6.09 -22.88 -15.37
N ASP A 115 -5.25 -21.85 -15.33
CA ASP A 115 -4.13 -21.70 -16.27
C ASP A 115 -3.09 -22.82 -16.07
N ILE A 116 -2.76 -23.15 -14.81
CA ILE A 116 -1.81 -24.23 -14.49
C ILE A 116 -2.38 -25.60 -14.88
N GLU A 117 -3.67 -25.85 -14.61
CA GLU A 117 -4.37 -27.06 -15.09
C GLU A 117 -4.42 -27.12 -16.63
N GLY A 118 -4.39 -25.96 -17.30
CA GLY A 118 -4.31 -25.82 -18.75
C GLY A 118 -2.90 -26.05 -19.34
N GLY A 119 -1.87 -26.19 -18.51
CA GLY A 119 -0.50 -26.50 -18.93
C GLY A 119 0.50 -25.34 -18.86
N ASP A 120 0.08 -24.16 -18.39
CA ASP A 120 1.02 -23.06 -18.16
C ASP A 120 1.90 -23.34 -16.93
N THR A 121 3.14 -22.83 -16.94
CA THR A 121 3.95 -22.79 -15.72
C THR A 121 3.37 -21.80 -14.71
N LEU A 122 3.72 -21.94 -13.42
CA LEU A 122 3.28 -20.99 -12.40
C LEU A 122 3.74 -19.58 -12.73
N ALA A 123 4.99 -19.41 -13.18
CA ALA A 123 5.50 -18.10 -13.58
C ALA A 123 4.67 -17.46 -14.71
N GLN A 124 4.34 -18.24 -15.75
CA GLN A 124 3.52 -17.77 -16.88
C GLN A 124 2.11 -17.38 -16.43
N ALA A 125 1.49 -18.21 -15.59
CA ALA A 125 0.18 -17.93 -15.04
C ALA A 125 0.19 -16.64 -14.20
N LEU A 126 1.20 -16.42 -13.36
CA LEU A 126 1.32 -15.20 -12.55
C LEU A 126 1.59 -13.96 -13.41
N ALA A 127 2.42 -14.07 -14.45
CA ALA A 127 2.76 -12.97 -15.35
C ALA A 127 1.55 -12.40 -16.12
N LYS A 128 0.47 -13.19 -16.31
CA LYS A 128 -0.82 -12.70 -16.83
C LYS A 128 -1.50 -11.66 -15.92
N ARG A 129 -1.02 -11.47 -14.68
CA ARG A 129 -1.57 -10.55 -13.67
C ARG A 129 -0.51 -9.57 -13.12
N PRO A 130 0.08 -8.70 -13.96
CA PRO A 130 1.21 -7.84 -13.59
C PRO A 130 0.85 -6.74 -12.57
N LEU A 131 -0.44 -6.52 -12.31
CA LEU A 131 -0.89 -5.58 -11.28
C LEU A 131 -0.60 -6.09 -9.86
N TYR A 132 -0.50 -7.40 -9.67
CA TYR A 132 -0.39 -8.05 -8.35
C TYR A 132 0.93 -8.80 -8.18
N PHE A 133 1.46 -9.34 -9.28
CA PHE A 133 2.75 -10.04 -9.32
C PHE A 133 3.70 -9.22 -10.16
N ASP A 134 4.74 -8.68 -9.52
CA ASP A 134 5.81 -7.94 -10.16
C ASP A 134 6.80 -8.89 -10.86
N ASP A 135 7.64 -8.34 -11.74
CA ASP A 135 8.64 -9.11 -12.50
C ASP A 135 9.56 -9.90 -11.57
N LEU A 136 9.93 -9.32 -10.42
CA LEU A 136 10.71 -10.02 -9.38
C LEU A 136 10.01 -11.30 -8.89
N PHE A 137 8.71 -11.25 -8.60
CA PHE A 137 7.96 -12.43 -8.16
C PHE A 137 7.95 -13.49 -9.27
N CYS A 138 7.64 -13.08 -10.49
CA CYS A 138 7.54 -14.00 -11.63
C CYS A 138 8.89 -14.66 -11.95
N ASN A 139 9.99 -13.90 -11.95
CA ASN A 139 11.33 -14.38 -12.24
C ASN A 139 11.84 -15.36 -11.17
N LEU A 140 11.57 -15.10 -9.89
CA LEU A 140 11.96 -16.02 -8.81
C LEU A 140 11.16 -17.32 -8.85
N VAL A 141 9.88 -17.24 -9.20
CA VAL A 141 9.05 -18.44 -9.40
C VAL A 141 9.58 -19.25 -10.59
N ASP A 142 9.87 -18.61 -11.72
CA ASP A 142 10.39 -19.28 -12.92
C ASP A 142 11.72 -19.99 -12.63
N ALA A 143 12.64 -19.29 -11.97
CA ALA A 143 13.90 -19.87 -11.52
C ALA A 143 13.68 -21.08 -10.59
N GLY A 144 12.71 -20.99 -9.69
CA GLY A 144 12.38 -22.07 -8.74
C GLY A 144 11.73 -23.28 -9.40
N GLU A 145 10.88 -23.06 -10.40
CA GLU A 145 10.28 -24.13 -11.21
C GLU A 145 11.34 -24.85 -12.06
N GLN A 146 12.25 -24.11 -12.69
CA GLN A 146 13.31 -24.68 -13.53
C GLN A 146 14.36 -25.45 -12.73
N SER A 147 14.69 -24.97 -11.52
CA SER A 147 15.70 -25.58 -10.65
C SER A 147 15.13 -26.62 -9.67
N GLY A 148 13.80 -26.79 -9.62
CA GLY A 148 13.13 -27.73 -8.72
C GLY A 148 13.18 -27.33 -7.24
N VAL A 149 13.55 -26.09 -6.91
CA VAL A 149 13.61 -25.56 -5.53
C VAL A 149 12.54 -24.49 -5.26
N LEU A 150 11.40 -24.60 -5.94
CA LEU A 150 10.27 -23.66 -5.84
C LEU A 150 9.82 -23.40 -4.39
N GLU A 151 9.83 -24.42 -3.53
CA GLU A 151 9.46 -24.32 -2.11
C GLU A 151 10.35 -23.32 -1.34
N GLY A 152 11.67 -23.42 -1.53
CA GLY A 152 12.64 -22.54 -0.88
C GLY A 152 12.54 -21.11 -1.42
N LEU A 153 12.31 -20.94 -2.71
CA LEU A 153 12.18 -19.61 -3.31
C LEU A 153 10.88 -18.91 -2.96
N LEU A 154 9.76 -19.64 -2.90
CA LEU A 154 8.51 -19.09 -2.42
C LEU A 154 8.59 -18.66 -0.96
N ASP A 155 9.36 -19.35 -0.11
CA ASP A 155 9.62 -18.91 1.26
C ASP A 155 10.39 -17.59 1.32
N LYS A 156 11.41 -17.42 0.46
CA LYS A 156 12.15 -16.17 0.34
C LYS A 156 11.26 -15.03 -0.19
N ILE A 157 10.44 -15.30 -1.21
CA ILE A 157 9.46 -14.34 -1.75
C ILE A 157 8.46 -13.93 -0.66
N ALA A 158 7.93 -14.89 0.09
CA ALA A 158 6.99 -14.63 1.17
C ALA A 158 7.62 -13.72 2.24
N THR A 159 8.83 -14.06 2.68
CA THR A 159 9.60 -13.27 3.66
C THR A 159 9.84 -11.84 3.15
N TYR A 160 10.23 -11.69 1.87
CA TYR A 160 10.42 -10.38 1.26
C TYR A 160 9.13 -9.55 1.23
N LYS A 161 7.99 -10.13 0.81
CA LYS A 161 6.70 -9.43 0.76
C LYS A 161 6.19 -9.08 2.15
N GLU A 162 6.38 -9.95 3.14
CA GLU A 162 6.04 -9.70 4.55
C GLU A 162 6.85 -8.54 5.14
N LYS A 163 8.18 -8.54 4.97
CA LYS A 163 9.05 -7.44 5.41
C LYS A 163 8.69 -6.13 4.71
N THR A 164 8.43 -6.15 3.41
CA THR A 164 8.01 -4.96 2.66
C THR A 164 6.69 -4.38 3.19
N GLU A 165 5.71 -5.25 3.45
CA GLU A 165 4.42 -4.82 4.01
C GLU A 165 4.53 -4.39 5.48
N SER A 166 5.40 -4.99 6.28
CA SER A 166 5.62 -4.58 7.67
C SER A 166 6.21 -3.17 7.73
N ILE A 167 7.24 -2.87 6.93
CA ILE A 167 7.84 -1.53 6.80
C ILE A 167 6.77 -0.52 6.37
N LYS A 168 5.99 -0.85 5.32
CA LYS A 168 4.92 0.03 4.85
C LYS A 168 3.86 0.29 5.92
N LYS A 169 3.49 -0.72 6.71
CA LYS A 169 2.56 -0.58 7.84
C LYS A 169 3.15 0.29 8.94
N LYS A 170 4.43 0.12 9.29
CA LYS A 170 5.13 0.96 10.28
C LYS A 170 5.15 2.42 9.84
N VAL A 171 5.57 2.70 8.61
CA VAL A 171 5.58 4.06 8.03
C VAL A 171 4.18 4.68 8.05
N LYS A 172 3.15 3.92 7.62
CA LYS A 172 1.77 4.41 7.66
C LYS A 172 1.31 4.70 9.09
N LYS A 173 1.65 3.85 10.05
CA LYS A 173 1.28 4.00 11.47
C LYS A 173 1.95 5.25 12.07
N ALA A 174 3.25 5.41 11.84
CA ALA A 174 4.04 6.57 12.27
C ALA A 174 3.44 7.90 11.77
N LEU A 175 2.98 7.96 10.53
CA LEU A 175 2.37 9.16 9.95
C LEU A 175 0.90 9.38 10.35
N THR A 176 0.19 8.34 10.79
CA THR A 176 -1.26 8.46 11.07
C THR A 176 -1.53 9.40 12.24
N TYR A 177 -0.77 9.27 13.34
CA TYR A 177 -0.97 10.09 14.53
C TYR A 177 -0.74 11.60 14.26
N PRO A 178 0.39 12.02 13.68
CA PRO A 178 0.63 13.42 13.36
C PRO A 178 -0.40 14.03 12.42
N ILE A 179 -0.79 13.30 11.37
CA ILE A 179 -1.80 13.78 10.43
C ILE A 179 -3.14 13.95 11.15
N ALA A 180 -3.54 13.00 12.01
CA ALA A 180 -4.77 13.11 12.78
C ALA A 180 -4.76 14.35 13.71
N VAL A 181 -3.68 14.57 14.45
CA VAL A 181 -3.57 15.73 15.35
C VAL A 181 -3.59 17.05 14.57
N LEU A 182 -2.85 17.15 13.46
CA LEU A 182 -2.84 18.36 12.62
C LEU A 182 -4.21 18.64 12.00
N VAL A 183 -4.94 17.60 11.56
CA VAL A 183 -6.31 17.75 11.06
C VAL A 183 -7.24 18.26 12.16
N VAL A 184 -7.19 17.70 13.36
CA VAL A 184 -7.99 18.16 14.50
C VAL A 184 -7.62 19.60 14.87
N ALA A 185 -6.33 19.92 14.93
CA ALA A 185 -5.83 21.26 15.19
C ALA A 185 -6.36 22.28 14.19
N PHE A 186 -6.30 21.94 12.90
CA PHE A 186 -6.79 22.78 11.82
C PHE A 186 -8.31 22.99 11.93
N VAL A 187 -9.08 21.94 12.20
CA VAL A 187 -10.54 22.02 12.37
C VAL A 187 -10.89 22.91 13.57
N VAL A 188 -10.25 22.71 14.73
CA VAL A 188 -10.48 23.53 15.93
C VAL A 188 -10.12 24.99 15.66
N THR A 189 -8.97 25.25 15.04
CA THR A 189 -8.54 26.61 14.67
C THR A 189 -9.54 27.26 13.71
N ALA A 190 -10.02 26.52 12.70
CA ALA A 190 -11.02 27.01 11.76
C ALA A 190 -12.34 27.37 12.47
N ILE A 191 -12.81 26.53 13.40
CA ILE A 191 -14.02 26.80 14.20
C ILE A 191 -13.84 28.08 15.04
N LEU A 192 -12.70 28.22 15.71
CA LEU A 192 -12.42 29.42 16.53
C LEU A 192 -12.37 30.68 15.66
N LEU A 193 -11.72 30.62 14.50
CA LEU A 193 -11.68 31.74 13.56
C LEU A 193 -13.07 32.07 13.01
N VAL A 194 -13.91 31.09 12.64
CA VAL A 194 -15.21 31.33 12.01
C VAL A 194 -16.27 31.78 13.02
N PHE A 195 -16.30 31.22 14.23
CA PHE A 195 -17.37 31.46 15.19
C PHE A 195 -16.96 32.36 16.36
N VAL A 196 -15.76 32.20 16.91
CA VAL A 196 -15.37 32.89 18.15
C VAL A 196 -14.80 34.27 17.87
N VAL A 197 -13.87 34.38 16.92
CA VAL A 197 -13.23 35.68 16.60
C VAL A 197 -14.23 36.78 16.20
N PRO A 198 -15.30 36.52 15.43
CA PRO A 198 -16.28 37.57 15.09
C PRO A 198 -17.08 38.08 16.28
N VAL A 199 -17.41 37.20 17.23
CA VAL A 199 -18.10 37.60 18.47
C VAL A 199 -17.23 38.57 19.28
N PHE A 200 -15.92 38.29 19.35
CA PHE A 200 -14.97 39.21 19.97
C PHE A 200 -14.79 40.50 19.18
N GLU A 201 -14.75 40.43 17.85
CA GLU A 201 -14.69 41.61 16.99
C GLU A 201 -15.86 42.57 17.27
N ASP A 202 -17.08 42.05 17.32
CA ASP A 202 -18.29 42.84 17.58
C ASP A 202 -18.32 43.41 19.00
N LEU A 203 -17.84 42.64 19.99
CA LEU A 203 -17.66 43.14 21.35
C LEU A 203 -16.73 44.36 21.38
N PHE A 204 -15.60 44.30 20.66
CA PHE A 204 -14.60 45.37 20.67
C PHE A 204 -14.98 46.61 19.86
N LYS A 205 -15.78 46.46 18.79
CA LYS A 205 -16.33 47.62 18.04
C LYS A 205 -17.10 48.59 18.95
N GLY A 206 -17.76 48.07 19.98
CA GLY A 206 -18.52 48.87 20.95
C GLY A 206 -17.67 49.77 21.86
N PHE A 207 -16.36 49.51 21.99
CA PHE A 207 -15.47 50.25 22.90
C PHE A 207 -14.74 51.44 22.26
N GLY A 208 -14.85 51.63 20.94
CA GLY A 208 -14.28 52.79 20.23
C GLY A 208 -12.74 52.89 20.26
N ALA A 209 -12.03 51.87 20.73
CA ALA A 209 -10.57 51.84 20.80
C ALA A 209 -9.96 51.08 19.62
N ASP A 210 -8.79 51.53 19.17
CA ASP A 210 -8.04 50.89 18.10
C ASP A 210 -7.51 49.51 18.53
N LEU A 211 -7.96 48.47 17.84
CA LEU A 211 -7.49 47.10 18.06
C LEU A 211 -5.98 46.98 17.78
N PRO A 212 -5.22 46.19 18.57
CA PRO A 212 -3.83 45.88 18.27
C PRO A 212 -3.64 45.27 16.87
N ALA A 213 -2.49 45.55 16.24
CA ALA A 213 -2.18 45.06 14.89
C ALA A 213 -2.29 43.54 14.75
N PHE A 214 -1.82 42.79 15.77
CA PHE A 214 -1.90 41.33 15.79
C PHE A 214 -3.36 40.83 15.83
N THR A 215 -4.22 41.45 16.64
CA THR A 215 -5.66 41.13 16.68
C THR A 215 -6.35 41.48 15.35
N LYS A 216 -6.02 42.63 14.75
CA LYS A 216 -6.53 43.04 13.43
C LYS A 216 -6.15 42.01 12.34
N MET A 217 -4.94 41.45 12.38
CA MET A 217 -4.50 40.39 11.46
C MET A 217 -5.34 39.12 11.63
N VAL A 218 -5.57 38.67 12.86
CA VAL A 218 -6.39 37.46 13.13
C VAL A 218 -7.84 37.64 12.72
N ILE A 219 -8.42 38.83 12.95
CA ILE A 219 -9.75 39.19 12.47
C ILE A 219 -9.81 39.19 10.94
N ALA A 220 -8.80 39.74 10.26
CA ALA A 220 -8.73 39.72 8.80
C ALA A 220 -8.67 38.29 8.25
N MET A 221 -7.85 37.42 8.86
CA MET A 221 -7.80 35.99 8.51
C MET A 221 -9.15 35.29 8.75
N SER A 222 -9.83 35.60 9.86
CA SER A 222 -11.16 35.09 10.17
C SER A 222 -12.19 35.48 9.12
N ARG A 223 -12.26 36.77 8.73
CA ARG A 223 -13.19 37.26 7.70
C ARG A 223 -12.90 36.61 6.34
N TRP A 224 -11.63 36.53 5.95
CA TRP A 224 -11.23 35.85 4.72
C TRP A 224 -11.65 34.37 4.73
N LEU A 225 -11.41 33.67 5.84
CA LEU A 225 -11.78 32.26 5.96
C LEU A 225 -13.30 32.07 5.91
N GLN A 226 -14.09 32.94 6.55
CA GLN A 226 -15.56 32.88 6.51
C GLN A 226 -16.13 33.08 5.11
N GLU A 227 -15.57 34.00 4.33
CA GLU A 227 -16.04 34.28 2.96
C GLU A 227 -15.55 33.23 1.95
N TRP A 228 -14.32 32.73 2.13
CA TRP A 228 -13.62 31.88 1.15
C TRP A 228 -13.44 30.41 1.60
N TRP A 229 -14.13 29.94 2.64
CA TRP A 229 -13.96 28.57 3.16
C TRP A 229 -14.15 27.48 2.10
N TRP A 230 -15.11 27.66 1.20
CA TRP A 230 -15.40 26.74 0.10
C TRP A 230 -14.27 26.71 -0.94
N VAL A 231 -13.58 27.84 -1.16
CA VAL A 231 -12.37 27.91 -1.99
C VAL A 231 -11.22 27.18 -1.31
N VAL A 232 -11.03 27.32 0.00
CA VAL A 232 -10.00 26.58 0.74
C VAL A 232 -10.21 25.07 0.61
N VAL A 233 -11.44 24.59 0.81
CA VAL A 233 -11.78 23.16 0.63
C VAL A 233 -11.59 22.73 -0.83
N GLY A 234 -12.01 23.57 -1.79
CA GLY A 234 -11.84 23.32 -3.21
C GLY A 234 -10.36 23.22 -3.63
N VAL A 235 -9.51 24.10 -3.11
CA VAL A 235 -8.06 24.10 -3.36
C VAL A 235 -7.41 22.85 -2.77
N ILE A 236 -7.74 22.47 -1.52
CA ILE A 236 -7.21 21.25 -0.91
C ILE A 236 -7.61 20.02 -1.75
N GLY A 237 -8.87 19.94 -2.17
CA GLY A 237 -9.36 18.87 -3.04
C GLY A 237 -8.67 18.85 -4.40
N ALA A 238 -8.52 20.02 -5.04
CA ALA A 238 -7.86 20.16 -6.34
C ALA A 238 -6.38 19.80 -6.28
N VAL A 239 -5.65 20.25 -5.25
CA VAL A 239 -4.25 19.90 -5.02
C VAL A 239 -4.11 18.40 -4.78
N GLY A 240 -4.96 17.81 -3.94
CA GLY A 240 -4.96 16.36 -3.69
C GLY A 240 -5.24 15.55 -4.95
N TYR A 241 -6.24 15.93 -5.74
CA TYR A 241 -6.56 15.30 -7.02
C TYR A 241 -5.42 15.44 -8.02
N SER A 242 -4.88 16.64 -8.20
CA SER A 242 -3.79 16.95 -9.12
C SER A 242 -2.54 16.15 -8.76
N PHE A 243 -2.19 16.10 -7.47
CA PHE A 243 -1.05 15.32 -6.98
C PHE A 243 -1.20 13.83 -7.33
N VAL A 244 -2.38 13.24 -7.07
CA VAL A 244 -2.64 11.82 -7.40
C VAL A 244 -2.65 11.60 -8.91
N TYR A 245 -3.21 12.54 -9.69
CA TYR A 245 -3.27 12.48 -11.14
C TYR A 245 -1.86 12.49 -11.76
N PHE A 246 -1.02 13.46 -11.39
CA PHE A 246 0.34 13.59 -11.90
C PHE A 246 1.23 12.43 -11.44
N LYS A 247 1.11 11.99 -10.18
CA LYS A 247 1.86 10.83 -9.68
C LYS A 247 1.59 9.55 -10.48
N LYS A 248 0.37 9.34 -10.95
CA LYS A 248 0.02 8.14 -11.73
C LYS A 248 0.42 8.23 -13.20
N ARG A 249 0.52 9.43 -13.77
CA ARG A 249 0.61 9.61 -15.23
C ARG A 249 1.93 10.20 -15.72
N SER A 250 2.65 10.93 -14.87
CA SER A 250 3.85 11.68 -15.27
C SER A 250 5.13 11.06 -14.71
N ARG A 251 5.89 10.39 -15.58
CA ARG A 251 7.25 9.93 -15.28
C ARG A 251 8.18 11.09 -14.84
N PRO A 252 8.25 12.24 -15.55
CA PRO A 252 9.15 13.32 -15.11
C PRO A 252 8.74 13.92 -13.76
N PHE A 253 7.45 13.95 -13.43
CA PHE A 253 6.99 14.38 -12.09
C PHE A 253 7.44 13.40 -10.99
N ASN A 254 7.34 12.09 -11.24
CA ASN A 254 7.85 11.09 -10.29
C ASN A 254 9.37 11.19 -10.13
N HIS A 255 10.11 11.41 -11.22
CA HIS A 255 11.57 11.62 -11.14
C HIS A 255 11.92 12.86 -10.31
N PHE A 256 11.19 13.96 -10.50
CA PHE A 256 11.37 15.17 -9.71
C PHE A 256 11.07 14.90 -8.22
N LEU A 257 9.94 14.24 -7.93
CA LEU A 257 9.54 13.92 -6.57
C LEU A 257 10.60 13.05 -5.87
N ASP A 258 11.03 11.96 -6.49
CA ASP A 258 12.03 11.04 -5.94
C ASP A 258 13.37 11.75 -5.66
N ARG A 259 13.80 12.64 -6.56
CA ARG A 259 15.01 13.44 -6.36
C ARG A 259 14.87 14.48 -5.25
N THR A 260 13.69 15.07 -5.10
CA THR A 260 13.42 16.04 -4.03
C THR A 260 13.29 15.37 -2.67
N LEU A 261 12.68 14.19 -2.59
CA LEU A 261 12.54 13.41 -1.35
C LEU A 261 13.91 13.08 -0.73
N LEU A 262 14.91 12.78 -1.57
CA LEU A 262 16.29 12.55 -1.12
C LEU A 262 16.96 13.78 -0.46
N LYS A 263 16.48 14.99 -0.74
CA LYS A 263 17.02 16.23 -0.16
C LYS A 263 16.36 16.62 1.17
N ILE A 264 15.21 16.04 1.48
CA ILE A 264 14.49 16.37 2.72
C ILE A 264 15.24 15.70 3.88
N PRO A 265 15.66 16.45 4.92
CA PRO A 265 16.28 15.86 6.10
C PRO A 265 15.39 14.75 6.70
N VAL A 266 16.00 13.68 7.18
CA VAL A 266 15.33 12.47 7.70
C VAL A 266 14.63 11.63 6.62
N VAL A 267 13.75 12.21 5.80
CA VAL A 267 13.04 11.46 4.72
C VAL A 267 14.01 10.95 3.65
N GLY A 268 15.01 11.76 3.30
CA GLY A 268 16.05 11.36 2.35
C GLY A 268 16.88 10.20 2.88
N MET A 269 17.28 10.26 4.16
CA MET A 269 18.01 9.16 4.82
C MET A 269 17.18 7.87 4.84
N ILE A 270 15.89 7.95 5.18
CA ILE A 270 14.99 6.79 5.16
C ILE A 270 14.89 6.22 3.74
N THR A 271 14.73 7.08 2.74
CA THR A 271 14.56 6.66 1.33
C THR A 271 15.83 6.00 0.80
N GLU A 272 16.99 6.58 1.06
CA GLU A 272 18.30 6.06 0.67
C GLU A 272 18.58 4.71 1.34
N LYS A 273 18.48 4.62 2.67
CA LYS A 273 18.69 3.37 3.41
C LYS A 273 17.67 2.29 3.03
N SER A 274 16.42 2.67 2.76
CA SER A 274 15.40 1.75 2.25
C SER A 274 15.74 1.22 0.85
N ALA A 275 16.27 2.06 -0.03
CA ALA A 275 16.68 1.64 -1.37
C ALA A 275 17.86 0.67 -1.32
N ILE A 276 18.84 0.93 -0.45
CA ILE A 276 19.98 0.03 -0.19
C ILE A 276 19.51 -1.30 0.42
N ALA A 277 18.63 -1.27 1.42
CA ALA A 277 18.05 -2.47 2.03
C ALA A 277 17.33 -3.34 1.00
N ARG A 278 16.49 -2.74 0.15
CA ARG A 278 15.79 -3.46 -0.94
C ARG A 278 16.75 -3.97 -1.99
N PHE A 279 17.76 -3.19 -2.38
CA PHE A 279 18.81 -3.62 -3.28
C PHE A 279 19.46 -4.91 -2.76
N ALA A 280 19.96 -4.87 -1.52
CA ALA A 280 20.68 -5.99 -0.92
C ALA A 280 19.77 -7.21 -0.72
N ARG A 281 18.55 -7.01 -0.20
CA ARG A 281 17.57 -8.08 0.02
C ARG A 281 17.18 -8.77 -1.28
N THR A 282 16.86 -7.99 -2.30
CA THR A 282 16.42 -8.52 -3.59
C THR A 282 17.57 -9.23 -4.28
N LEU A 283 18.76 -8.64 -4.31
CA LEU A 283 19.91 -9.27 -4.96
C LEU A 283 20.38 -10.53 -4.22
N SER A 284 20.36 -10.53 -2.89
CA SER A 284 20.59 -11.75 -2.07
C SER A 284 19.60 -12.85 -2.44
N THR A 285 18.31 -12.52 -2.50
CA THR A 285 17.25 -13.49 -2.83
C THR A 285 17.42 -14.08 -4.23
N MET A 286 17.72 -13.25 -5.22
CA MET A 286 17.97 -13.68 -6.61
C MET A 286 19.24 -14.51 -6.71
N SER A 287 20.29 -14.15 -5.96
CA SER A 287 21.55 -14.89 -5.92
C SER A 287 21.39 -16.27 -5.26
N THR A 288 20.65 -16.37 -4.14
CA THR A 288 20.31 -17.67 -3.52
C THR A 288 19.47 -18.53 -4.46
N ALA A 289 18.64 -17.91 -5.29
CA ALA A 289 17.86 -18.59 -6.34
C ALA A 289 18.68 -19.06 -7.54
N GLY A 290 19.97 -18.74 -7.59
CA GLY A 290 20.82 -19.07 -8.73
C GLY A 290 20.51 -18.28 -10.00
N VAL A 291 19.76 -17.16 -9.89
CA VAL A 291 19.46 -16.31 -11.05
C VAL A 291 20.75 -15.60 -11.49
N PRO A 292 21.09 -15.60 -12.79
CA PRO A 292 22.27 -14.90 -13.29
C PRO A 292 22.30 -13.42 -12.87
N LEU A 293 23.48 -12.92 -12.49
CA LEU A 293 23.64 -11.58 -11.91
C LEU A 293 23.05 -10.47 -12.80
N VAL A 294 23.27 -10.54 -14.12
CA VAL A 294 22.76 -9.54 -15.07
C VAL A 294 21.22 -9.50 -15.08
N GLU A 295 20.56 -10.66 -15.02
CA GLU A 295 19.10 -10.76 -14.95
C GLU A 295 18.58 -10.34 -13.58
N ALA A 296 19.29 -10.70 -12.52
CA ALA A 296 18.99 -10.29 -11.15
C ALA A 296 18.98 -8.76 -11.02
N LEU A 297 19.98 -8.07 -11.60
CA LEU A 297 20.09 -6.60 -11.53
C LEU A 297 18.89 -5.87 -12.16
N VAL A 298 18.26 -6.42 -13.20
CA VAL A 298 17.03 -5.86 -13.77
C VAL A 298 15.89 -5.87 -12.75
N SER A 299 15.72 -7.01 -12.06
CA SER A 299 14.68 -7.16 -11.04
C SER A 299 14.98 -6.31 -9.80
N VAL A 300 16.26 -6.22 -9.41
CA VAL A 300 16.74 -5.40 -8.30
C VAL A 300 16.48 -3.91 -8.57
N ALA A 301 16.75 -3.42 -9.78
CA ALA A 301 16.48 -2.03 -10.15
C ALA A 301 15.01 -1.67 -9.91
N GLY A 302 14.08 -2.54 -10.34
CA GLY A 302 12.64 -2.37 -10.09
C GLY A 302 12.25 -2.37 -8.61
N ALA A 303 12.97 -3.12 -7.77
CA ALA A 303 12.68 -3.26 -6.35
C ALA A 303 13.17 -2.09 -5.48
N CYS A 304 14.23 -1.37 -5.89
CA CYS A 304 14.82 -0.27 -5.12
C CYS A 304 13.81 0.85 -4.80
N GLY A 305 12.81 1.07 -5.65
CA GLY A 305 11.69 1.99 -5.39
C GLY A 305 12.03 3.49 -5.41
N ASN A 306 13.26 3.85 -5.78
CA ASN A 306 13.70 5.21 -6.05
C ASN A 306 14.37 5.24 -7.44
N ILE A 307 14.01 6.22 -8.25
CA ILE A 307 14.51 6.30 -9.63
C ILE A 307 16.03 6.44 -9.75
N LEU A 308 16.69 7.13 -8.82
CA LEU A 308 18.14 7.32 -8.86
C LEU A 308 18.86 5.98 -8.67
N PHE A 309 18.33 5.14 -7.77
CA PHE A 309 18.81 3.78 -7.58
C PHE A 309 18.44 2.88 -8.76
N TYR A 310 17.26 3.04 -9.36
CA TYR A 310 16.88 2.32 -10.58
C TYR A 310 17.90 2.56 -11.70
N ASP A 311 18.13 3.84 -12.04
CA ASP A 311 19.06 4.22 -13.12
C ASP A 311 20.50 3.76 -12.81
N GLY A 312 20.93 3.89 -11.55
CA GLY A 312 22.23 3.43 -11.10
C GLY A 312 22.43 1.91 -11.21
N VAL A 313 21.45 1.13 -10.77
CA VAL A 313 21.50 -0.35 -10.87
C VAL A 313 21.43 -0.81 -12.32
N MET A 314 20.65 -0.13 -13.17
CA MET A 314 20.62 -0.43 -14.61
C MET A 314 21.96 -0.15 -15.28
N LYS A 315 22.66 0.91 -14.87
CA LYS A 315 24.04 1.15 -15.32
C LYS A 315 25.00 0.06 -14.84
N MET A 316 24.91 -0.35 -13.56
CA MET A 316 25.71 -1.46 -13.03
C MET A 316 25.47 -2.77 -13.79
N ARG A 317 24.23 -3.05 -14.20
CA ARG A 317 23.91 -4.19 -15.06
C ARG A 317 24.66 -4.11 -16.39
N ASP A 318 24.66 -2.95 -17.04
CA ASP A 318 25.35 -2.75 -18.32
C ASP A 318 26.85 -2.99 -18.16
N ASP A 319 27.45 -2.40 -17.13
CA ASP A 319 28.87 -2.57 -16.80
C ASP A 319 29.21 -4.06 -16.56
N VAL A 320 28.42 -4.75 -15.72
CA VAL A 320 28.61 -6.19 -15.42
C VAL A 320 28.40 -7.07 -16.65
N SER A 321 27.47 -6.72 -17.55
CA SER A 321 27.25 -7.47 -18.79
C SER A 321 28.45 -7.41 -19.75
N THR A 322 29.30 -6.38 -19.62
CA THR A 322 30.56 -6.25 -20.36
C THR A 322 31.75 -6.93 -19.66
N GLY A 323 31.53 -7.61 -18.53
CA GLY A 323 32.54 -8.35 -17.77
C GLY A 323 33.22 -7.53 -16.67
N GLN A 324 32.71 -6.35 -16.33
CA GLN A 324 33.21 -5.57 -15.20
C GLN A 324 32.73 -6.14 -13.86
N GLN A 325 33.58 -6.09 -12.84
CA GLN A 325 33.20 -6.51 -11.48
C GLN A 325 32.08 -5.63 -10.92
N LEU A 326 31.16 -6.24 -10.16
CA LEU A 326 30.02 -5.54 -9.58
C LEU A 326 30.48 -4.45 -8.61
N GLN A 327 31.46 -4.77 -7.76
CA GLN A 327 32.05 -3.80 -6.83
C GLN A 327 32.51 -2.52 -7.53
N PHE A 328 33.23 -2.65 -8.65
CA PHE A 328 33.78 -1.49 -9.35
C PHE A 328 32.67 -0.60 -9.90
N SER A 329 31.61 -1.22 -10.45
CA SER A 329 30.42 -0.51 -10.93
C SER A 329 29.69 0.23 -9.80
N MET A 330 29.63 -0.35 -8.60
CA MET A 330 29.06 0.29 -7.41
C MET A 330 29.86 1.53 -6.97
N ILE A 331 31.19 1.48 -7.04
CA ILE A 331 32.05 2.63 -6.74
C ILE A 331 31.80 3.76 -7.73
N GLN A 332 31.69 3.44 -9.03
CA GLN A 332 31.46 4.45 -10.06
C GLN A 332 30.11 5.16 -9.93
N THR A 333 29.07 4.44 -9.52
CA THR A 333 27.74 5.05 -9.34
C THR A 333 27.68 5.97 -8.12
N GLY A 334 28.50 5.70 -7.08
CA GLY A 334 28.57 6.53 -5.88
C GLY A 334 27.28 6.52 -5.04
N LEU A 335 26.38 5.57 -5.28
CA LEU A 335 25.08 5.46 -4.61
C LEU A 335 25.14 4.62 -3.33
N PHE A 336 26.19 3.83 -3.16
CA PHE A 336 26.31 2.86 -2.09
C PHE A 336 27.39 3.26 -1.09
N PRO A 337 27.11 3.19 0.22
CA PRO A 337 28.11 3.39 1.25
C PRO A 337 29.22 2.35 1.17
N ASN A 338 30.41 2.69 1.68
CA ASN A 338 31.60 1.86 1.60
C ASN A 338 31.39 0.44 2.16
N MET A 339 30.65 0.31 3.25
CA MET A 339 30.33 -1.00 3.84
C MET A 339 29.61 -1.94 2.86
N VAL A 340 28.64 -1.42 2.09
CA VAL A 340 27.91 -2.23 1.09
C VAL A 340 28.85 -2.70 -0.01
N VAL A 341 29.67 -1.78 -0.53
CA VAL A 341 30.64 -2.08 -1.59
C VAL A 341 31.64 -3.14 -1.15
N GLN A 342 32.12 -3.05 0.10
CA GLN A 342 33.05 -4.03 0.67
C GLN A 342 32.41 -5.41 0.84
N MET A 343 31.17 -5.48 1.35
CA MET A 343 30.46 -6.75 1.49
C MET A 343 30.22 -7.42 0.13
N VAL A 344 29.94 -6.63 -0.91
CA VAL A 344 29.84 -7.14 -2.28
C VAL A 344 31.18 -7.66 -2.79
N ALA A 345 32.28 -6.93 -2.56
CA ALA A 345 33.62 -7.39 -2.96
C ALA A 345 33.98 -8.74 -2.31
N ILE A 346 33.78 -8.85 -0.99
CA ILE A 346 34.02 -10.09 -0.24
C ILE A 346 33.13 -11.22 -0.76
N GLY A 347 31.86 -10.94 -1.03
CA GLY A 347 30.92 -11.91 -1.59
C GLY A 347 31.33 -12.38 -2.98
N GLU A 348 31.77 -11.46 -3.85
CA GLU A 348 32.17 -11.73 -5.24
C GLU A 348 33.46 -12.56 -5.28
N GLU A 349 34.43 -12.27 -4.41
CA GLU A 349 35.69 -13.03 -4.30
C GLU A 349 35.50 -14.43 -3.67
N SER A 350 34.61 -14.54 -2.68
CA SER A 350 34.34 -15.80 -1.97
C SER A 350 33.25 -16.66 -2.61
N GLY A 351 32.54 -16.15 -3.62
CA GLY A 351 31.36 -16.79 -4.20
C GLY A 351 30.14 -16.84 -3.27
N SER A 352 30.10 -16.02 -2.22
CA SER A 352 29.04 -15.97 -1.20
C SER A 352 28.30 -14.62 -1.16
N ILE A 353 28.04 -14.05 -2.34
CA ILE A 353 27.32 -12.77 -2.51
C ILE A 353 25.97 -12.78 -1.79
N ASP A 354 25.25 -13.90 -1.83
CA ASP A 354 23.95 -14.06 -1.22
C ASP A 354 23.99 -13.87 0.31
N ALA A 355 24.96 -14.50 0.99
CA ALA A 355 25.13 -14.39 2.43
C ALA A 355 25.61 -13.00 2.88
N MET A 356 26.54 -12.39 2.13
CA MET A 356 27.04 -11.04 2.44
C MET A 356 25.94 -9.99 2.25
N LEU A 357 25.17 -10.06 1.17
CA LEU A 357 24.06 -9.15 0.92
C LEU A 357 22.89 -9.35 1.89
N ASP A 358 22.67 -10.56 2.40
CA ASP A 358 21.68 -10.82 3.44
C ASP A 358 22.00 -10.04 4.73
N LYS A 359 23.28 -10.00 5.12
CA LYS A 359 23.74 -9.19 6.27
C LYS A 359 23.63 -7.70 6.03
N VAL A 360 23.96 -7.23 4.82
CA VAL A 360 23.74 -5.84 4.43
C VAL A 360 22.25 -5.48 4.52
N ALA A 361 21.38 -6.36 4.03
CA ALA A 361 19.94 -6.16 4.06
C ALA A 361 19.42 -6.05 5.49
N ASP A 362 19.77 -6.99 6.37
CA ASP A 362 19.37 -6.97 7.78
C ASP A 362 19.81 -5.67 8.48
N PHE A 363 21.07 -5.26 8.27
CA PHE A 363 21.63 -4.04 8.85
C PHE A 363 20.87 -2.77 8.41
N TYR A 364 20.64 -2.61 7.10
CA TYR A 364 19.94 -1.41 6.60
C TYR A 364 18.42 -1.46 6.87
N GLU A 365 17.80 -2.64 6.96
CA GLU A 365 16.42 -2.78 7.43
C GLU A 365 16.28 -2.29 8.88
N GLU A 366 17.22 -2.66 9.76
CA GLU A 366 17.25 -2.20 11.15
C GLU A 366 17.49 -0.68 11.25
N GLU A 367 18.41 -0.14 10.45
CA GLU A 367 18.63 1.31 10.37
C GLU A 367 17.39 2.08 9.89
N VAL A 368 16.65 1.53 8.92
CA VAL A 368 15.38 2.11 8.47
C VAL A 368 14.34 2.08 9.58
N ASP A 369 14.22 0.96 10.30
CA ASP A 369 13.31 0.83 11.43
C ASP A 369 13.62 1.86 12.52
N ASN A 370 14.89 2.01 12.90
CA ASN A 370 15.34 3.00 13.89
C ASN A 370 15.06 4.44 13.45
N LEU A 371 15.26 4.76 12.17
CA LEU A 371 14.94 6.09 11.63
C LEU A 371 13.43 6.38 11.64
N VAL A 372 12.60 5.38 11.35
CA VAL A 372 11.13 5.53 11.38
C VAL A 372 10.62 5.75 12.81
N ASP A 373 11.20 5.05 13.78
CA ASP A 373 10.86 5.21 15.19
C ASP A 373 11.31 6.59 15.71
N ASN A 374 12.52 7.03 15.37
CA ASN A 374 13.01 8.37 15.70
C ASN A 374 12.23 9.50 15.02
N LEU A 375 11.78 9.30 13.79
CA LEU A 375 10.91 10.27 13.12
C LEU A 375 9.61 10.45 13.91
N SER A 376 9.04 9.37 14.43
CA SER A 376 7.81 9.42 15.22
C SER A 376 7.98 10.21 16.52
N SER A 377 9.12 10.05 17.21
CA SER A 377 9.40 10.77 18.47
C SER A 377 9.66 12.27 18.26
N LEU A 378 10.33 12.65 17.16
CA LEU A 378 10.56 14.06 16.83
C LEU A 378 9.29 14.81 16.43
N MET A 379 8.26 14.11 15.94
CA MET A 379 7.01 14.74 15.54
C MET A 379 6.21 15.26 16.73
N GLU A 380 6.32 14.66 17.91
CA GLU A 380 5.57 15.10 19.09
C GLU A 380 5.96 16.53 19.54
N PRO A 381 7.25 16.87 19.77
CA PRO A 381 7.66 18.24 20.06
C PRO A 381 7.27 19.24 18.96
N MET A 382 7.37 18.85 17.69
CA MET A 382 6.95 19.72 16.59
C MET A 382 5.45 19.99 16.60
N ILE A 383 4.62 18.97 16.86
CA ILE A 383 3.18 19.13 16.99
C ILE A 383 2.85 20.04 18.17
N MET A 384 3.49 19.84 19.34
CA MET A 384 3.30 20.71 20.49
C MET A 384 3.70 22.16 20.20
N ALA A 385 4.80 22.38 19.49
CA ALA A 385 5.23 23.72 19.09
C ALA A 385 4.23 24.38 18.14
N VAL A 386 3.77 23.65 17.11
CA VAL A 386 2.75 24.15 16.16
C VAL A 386 1.43 24.45 16.86
N LEU A 387 0.96 23.54 17.73
CA LEU A 387 -0.26 23.74 18.51
C LEU A 387 -0.13 24.91 19.48
N GLY A 388 1.02 25.03 20.15
CA GLY A 388 1.31 26.13 21.07
C GLY A 388 1.29 27.47 20.36
N VAL A 389 1.89 27.56 19.16
CA VAL A 389 1.87 28.79 18.35
C VAL A 389 0.46 29.08 17.82
N LEU A 390 -0.26 28.07 17.32
CA LEU A 390 -1.61 28.27 16.77
C LEU A 390 -2.62 28.67 17.85
N VAL A 391 -2.74 27.88 18.91
CA VAL A 391 -3.70 28.10 20.00
C VAL A 391 -3.27 29.28 20.86
N GLY A 392 -1.99 29.33 21.25
CA GLY A 392 -1.45 30.43 22.06
C GLY A 392 -1.51 31.76 21.31
N GLY A 393 -1.16 31.78 20.02
CA GLY A 393 -1.31 32.96 19.17
C GLY A 393 -2.75 33.45 19.10
N LEU A 394 -3.72 32.54 18.97
CA LEU A 394 -5.13 32.91 18.92
C LEU A 394 -5.64 33.46 20.27
N ILE A 395 -5.24 32.85 21.39
CA ILE A 395 -5.55 33.35 22.74
C ILE A 395 -4.95 34.76 22.93
N VAL A 396 -3.66 34.95 22.62
CA VAL A 396 -3.02 36.26 22.73
C VAL A 396 -3.76 37.30 21.88
N ALA A 397 -4.13 36.95 20.65
CA ALA A 397 -4.89 37.87 19.79
C ALA A 397 -6.23 38.29 20.39
N MET A 398 -6.92 37.38 21.09
CA MET A 398 -8.20 37.66 21.73
C MET A 398 -8.09 38.46 23.04
N TYR A 399 -7.05 38.22 23.84
CA TYR A 399 -6.89 38.87 25.16
C TYR A 399 -6.14 40.20 25.09
N LEU A 400 -5.26 40.41 24.10
CA LEU A 400 -4.46 41.63 23.97
C LEU A 400 -5.30 42.94 23.96
N PRO A 401 -6.47 43.02 23.30
CA PRO A 401 -7.32 44.21 23.36
C PRO A 401 -7.87 44.49 24.77
N ILE A 402 -8.18 43.44 25.56
CA ILE A 402 -8.70 43.58 26.92
C ILE A 402 -7.69 44.31 27.81
N PHE A 403 -6.40 43.95 27.72
CA PHE A 403 -5.33 44.62 28.47
C PHE A 403 -5.15 46.08 28.07
N LYS A 404 -5.24 46.40 26.77
CA LYS A 404 -5.13 47.79 26.29
C LYS A 404 -6.31 48.65 26.71
N LEU A 405 -7.52 48.09 26.74
CA LEU A 405 -8.72 48.76 27.23
C LEU A 405 -8.63 49.00 28.75
N GLY A 406 -8.18 48.00 29.52
CA GLY A 406 -7.97 48.15 30.97
C GLY A 406 -6.93 49.23 31.33
N ALA A 407 -5.87 49.36 30.53
CA ALA A 407 -4.84 50.39 30.73
C ALA A 407 -5.23 51.80 30.24
N ALA A 408 -6.36 51.94 29.52
CA ALA A 408 -6.88 53.23 29.07
C ALA A 408 -7.99 53.78 29.99
N VAL A 409 -8.50 52.96 30.92
CA VAL A 409 -9.58 53.29 31.86
C VAL A 409 -9.06 53.48 33.30
N GLY A 410 -7.77 53.23 33.54
CA GLY A 410 -7.02 53.67 34.72
C GLY A 410 -5.90 54.61 34.29
#